data_AF-A0A1A8NQI3-F1
#
_entry.id   AF-A0A1A8NQI3-F1
#
_cell.length_a   1.000
_cell.length_b   1.000
_cell.length_c   1.000
_cell.angle_alpha   90.00
_cell.angle_beta   90.00
_cell.angle_gamma   90.00
#
_symmetry.space_group_name_H-M   'P 1'
#
loop_
_entity.id
_entity.type
_entity.pdbx_description
1 polymer ?
#
loop_
_entity_poly.entity_id
_entity_poly.type
_entity_poly.pdbx_seq_one_letter_code
_entity_poly.pdbx_strand_id
1 'polypeptide(L)'
;MASDSEQVETSSGKKATQEHRVHVTSKKYVSELINRYKEVLRAALDGQTDVLEETKRSLVNELLDNFEAGVQLNVLVNGQTWEEAPDAEAEDEAVELESVLDDAIVETTRKRRTYPKKILPHVVQGLKTERKIMGFYELPIKPADIKYPDPESIMSDLSATAPGMVKQANQVIKSIKVLQKQTEGLCEVLSSKPSPTSMEIHREVLGPNSQSNAPPAANRIAGFMLPVKRAVEETASAEGYVLPAKKPGRRVGDG
;
A
#
# COMPACT_ATOMS: atom_id res chain seq x y z
N MET A 1 67.60 43.96 13.65
CA MET A 1 66.16 43.77 13.99
C MET A 1 65.90 42.28 13.76
N ALA A 2 65.69 41.42 14.76
CA ALA A 2 64.81 41.53 15.94
C ALA A 2 63.34 41.68 15.49
N SER A 3 62.36 40.85 15.85
CA SER A 3 62.34 39.52 16.54
C SER A 3 61.02 38.79 16.15
N ASP A 4 60.57 37.62 16.64
CA ASP A 4 61.04 36.56 17.58
C ASP A 4 60.48 35.19 17.05
N SER A 5 60.91 33.98 17.43
CA SER A 5 60.82 33.24 18.71
C SER A 5 59.41 33.02 19.30
N GLU A 6 58.66 32.05 18.76
CA GLU A 6 57.72 31.28 19.58
C GLU A 6 57.55 29.84 19.04
N GLN A 7 58.62 29.05 19.16
CA GLN A 7 58.57 27.61 18.92
C GLN A 7 58.12 26.94 20.22
N VAL A 8 56.84 26.56 20.30
CA VAL A 8 56.27 25.89 21.47
C VAL A 8 56.82 24.47 21.58
N GLU A 9 57.93 24.33 22.30
CA GLU A 9 58.41 23.05 22.80
C GLU A 9 57.41 22.49 23.83
N THR A 10 56.47 21.67 23.39
CA THR A 10 55.93 20.61 24.27
C THR A 10 56.78 19.37 24.14
N SER A 11 58.03 19.48 24.61
CA SER A 11 58.93 18.35 24.81
C SER A 11 58.40 17.44 25.93
N SER A 12 57.30 16.73 25.67
CA SER A 12 56.82 15.63 26.52
C SER A 12 57.78 14.47 26.35
N GLY A 13 58.90 14.55 27.08
CA GLY A 13 59.93 13.53 27.15
C GLY A 13 59.41 12.27 27.83
N LYS A 14 58.54 11.52 27.14
CA LYS A 14 58.28 10.12 27.47
C LYS A 14 59.56 9.34 27.21
N LYS A 15 60.38 9.18 28.25
CA LYS A 15 61.29 8.04 28.34
C LYS A 15 60.45 6.81 27.99
N ALA A 16 60.79 6.12 26.91
CA ALA A 16 60.27 4.78 26.71
C ALA A 16 60.68 3.97 27.95
N THR A 17 59.69 3.56 28.74
CA THR A 17 59.92 2.69 29.90
C THR A 17 60.50 1.41 29.36
N GLN A 18 61.79 1.19 29.61
CA GLN A 18 62.47 -0.01 29.16
C GLN A 18 61.85 -1.18 29.92
N GLU A 19 61.23 -2.09 29.19
CA GLU A 19 60.58 -3.25 29.79
C GLU A 19 61.67 -4.17 30.33
N HIS A 20 61.70 -4.35 31.65
CA HIS A 20 62.73 -5.11 32.35
C HIS A 20 62.25 -6.49 32.79
N ARG A 21 60.96 -6.79 32.60
CA ARG A 21 60.35 -8.08 32.93
C ARG A 21 60.83 -9.19 32.00
N VAL A 22 60.88 -10.41 32.53
CA VAL A 22 61.29 -11.60 31.78
C VAL A 22 60.16 -12.04 30.85
N HIS A 23 60.42 -12.03 29.54
CA HIS A 23 59.47 -12.53 28.55
C HIS A 23 59.46 -14.06 28.53
N VAL A 24 58.27 -14.66 28.67
CA VAL A 24 58.05 -16.11 28.61
C VAL A 24 56.87 -16.41 27.67
N THR A 25 56.85 -17.59 27.06
CA THR A 25 55.83 -17.99 26.09
C THR A 25 54.67 -18.81 26.68
N SER A 26 54.87 -19.41 27.87
CA SER A 26 53.90 -20.30 28.52
C SER A 26 53.76 -19.96 30.01
N LYS A 27 52.55 -19.59 30.44
CA LYS A 27 52.19 -19.37 31.86
C LYS A 27 52.35 -20.67 32.67
N LYS A 28 51.86 -21.79 32.12
CA LYS A 28 51.92 -23.16 32.69
C LYS A 28 53.34 -23.54 33.12
N TYR A 29 54.35 -23.32 32.25
CA TYR A 29 55.75 -23.62 32.57
C TYR A 29 56.30 -22.79 33.75
N VAL A 30 55.94 -21.50 33.83
CA VAL A 30 56.36 -20.62 34.93
C VAL A 30 55.67 -21.04 36.24
N SER A 31 54.38 -21.37 36.21
CA SER A 31 53.65 -21.88 37.38
C SER A 31 54.24 -23.18 37.92
N GLU A 32 54.60 -24.13 37.03
CA GLU A 32 55.32 -25.34 37.43
C GLU A 32 56.68 -25.02 38.08
N LEU A 33 57.42 -24.06 37.54
CA LEU A 33 58.73 -23.67 38.04
C LEU A 33 58.63 -22.99 39.43
N ILE A 34 57.67 -22.08 39.61
CA ILE A 34 57.32 -21.46 40.90
C ILE A 34 57.01 -22.57 41.92
N ASN A 35 56.15 -23.53 41.57
CA ASN A 35 55.79 -24.62 42.48
C ASN A 35 57.00 -25.48 42.88
N ARG A 36 57.88 -25.84 41.94
CA ARG A 36 59.12 -26.58 42.26
C ARG A 36 60.03 -25.80 43.22
N TYR A 37 60.18 -24.49 43.05
CA TYR A 37 60.98 -23.67 43.97
C TYR A 37 60.28 -23.43 45.31
N LYS A 38 58.95 -23.34 45.35
CA LYS A 38 58.17 -23.32 46.59
C LYS A 38 58.43 -24.56 47.45
N GLU A 39 58.51 -25.75 46.86
CA GLU A 39 58.86 -26.99 47.60
C GLU A 39 60.25 -26.89 48.26
N VAL A 40 61.23 -26.30 47.57
CA VAL A 40 62.59 -26.09 48.12
C VAL A 40 62.58 -25.03 49.23
N LEU A 41 61.84 -23.93 49.04
CA LEU A 41 61.75 -22.83 50.00
C LEU A 41 61.03 -23.21 51.31
N ARG A 42 60.14 -24.23 51.29
CA ARG A 42 59.52 -24.76 52.51
C ARG A 42 60.54 -25.24 53.55
N ALA A 43 61.66 -25.81 53.11
CA ALA A 43 62.74 -26.29 53.98
C ALA A 43 63.71 -25.18 54.44
N ALA A 44 63.55 -23.94 53.98
CA ALA A 44 64.55 -22.88 54.19
C ALA A 44 64.80 -22.50 55.66
N LEU A 45 63.80 -22.69 56.54
CA LEU A 45 63.89 -22.38 57.97
C LEU A 45 64.09 -23.62 58.86
N ASP A 46 64.24 -24.83 58.31
CA ASP A 46 64.36 -26.05 59.11
C ASP A 46 65.66 -26.15 59.92
N GLY A 47 66.68 -25.39 59.56
CA GLY A 47 67.91 -25.24 60.34
C GLY A 47 67.82 -24.29 61.55
N GLN A 48 66.69 -23.60 61.76
CA GLN A 48 66.54 -22.62 62.85
C GLN A 48 65.80 -23.24 64.04
N THR A 49 66.55 -23.63 65.08
CA THR A 49 66.01 -24.22 66.32
C THR A 49 65.53 -23.20 67.36
N ASP A 50 65.92 -21.93 67.21
CA ASP A 50 65.70 -20.88 68.22
C ASP A 50 64.36 -20.13 68.04
N VAL A 51 63.58 -20.49 67.01
CA VAL A 51 62.33 -19.81 66.62
C VAL A 51 61.13 -20.71 66.94
N LEU A 52 60.05 -20.12 67.48
CA LEU A 52 58.82 -20.85 67.77
C LEU A 52 58.20 -21.41 66.48
N GLU A 53 57.78 -22.68 66.48
CA GLU A 53 57.31 -23.36 65.26
C GLU A 53 56.10 -22.66 64.59
N GLU A 54 55.27 -21.97 65.37
CA GLU A 54 54.14 -21.17 64.86
C GLU A 54 54.61 -19.93 64.08
N THR A 55 55.57 -19.18 64.61
CA THR A 55 56.14 -18.01 63.92
C THR A 55 56.96 -18.45 62.71
N LYS A 56 57.67 -19.58 62.80
CA LYS A 56 58.36 -20.21 61.67
C LYS A 56 57.40 -20.54 60.52
N ARG A 57 56.26 -21.19 60.79
CA ARG A 57 55.25 -21.48 59.75
C ARG A 57 54.67 -20.22 59.12
N SER A 58 54.37 -19.20 59.93
CA SER A 58 53.90 -17.90 59.43
C SER A 58 54.91 -17.28 58.47
N LEU A 59 56.20 -17.29 58.84
CA LEU A 59 57.28 -16.69 58.06
C LEU A 59 57.58 -17.49 56.78
N VAL A 60 57.46 -18.83 56.80
CA VAL A 60 57.54 -19.66 55.58
C VAL A 60 56.40 -19.32 54.62
N ASN A 61 55.15 -19.22 55.09
CA ASN A 61 54.02 -18.89 54.22
C ASN A 61 54.20 -17.50 53.59
N GLU A 62 54.53 -16.48 54.40
CA GLU A 62 54.80 -15.13 53.90
C GLU A 62 55.96 -15.10 52.88
N LEU A 63 57.02 -15.90 53.10
CA LEU A 63 58.12 -16.05 52.14
C LEU A 63 57.67 -16.67 50.81
N LEU A 64 56.81 -17.70 50.85
CA LEU A 64 56.30 -18.38 49.65
C LEU A 64 55.37 -17.47 48.83
N ASP A 65 54.52 -16.70 49.50
CA ASP A 65 53.58 -15.77 48.88
C ASP A 65 54.33 -14.57 48.28
N ASN A 66 55.28 -13.98 49.03
CA ASN A 66 56.14 -12.91 48.53
C ASN A 66 57.05 -13.36 47.38
N PHE A 67 57.54 -14.61 47.41
CA PHE A 67 58.31 -15.19 46.30
C PHE A 67 57.44 -15.30 45.04
N GLU A 68 56.23 -15.85 45.15
CA GLU A 68 55.31 -15.98 44.01
C GLU A 68 54.93 -14.62 43.42
N ALA A 69 54.43 -13.69 44.24
CA ALA A 69 54.08 -12.35 43.79
C ALA A 69 55.30 -11.63 43.18
N GLY A 70 56.48 -11.81 43.77
CA GLY A 70 57.75 -11.30 43.24
C GLY A 70 58.09 -11.84 41.86
N VAL A 71 57.88 -13.13 41.59
CA VAL A 71 58.10 -13.72 40.26
C VAL A 71 57.02 -13.26 39.27
N GLN A 72 55.73 -13.33 39.65
CA GLN A 72 54.61 -12.96 38.80
C GLN A 72 54.67 -11.50 38.34
N LEU A 73 55.03 -10.57 39.22
CA LEU A 73 55.21 -9.15 38.90
C LEU A 73 56.40 -8.83 37.99
N ASN A 74 57.35 -9.78 37.85
CA ASN A 74 58.57 -9.65 37.05
C ASN A 74 58.56 -10.49 35.75
N VAL A 75 57.45 -11.15 35.43
CA VAL A 75 57.28 -11.97 34.22
C VAL A 75 56.22 -11.35 33.30
N LEU A 76 56.46 -11.43 31.99
CA LEU A 76 55.46 -11.15 30.95
C LEU A 76 55.24 -12.41 30.12
N VAL A 77 54.00 -12.88 30.04
CA VAL A 77 53.64 -14.02 29.20
C VAL A 77 53.12 -13.49 27.87
N ASN A 78 53.81 -13.79 26.77
CA ASN A 78 53.50 -13.28 25.42
C ASN A 78 53.33 -11.74 25.33
N GLY A 79 54.00 -11.00 26.23
CA GLY A 79 53.92 -9.53 26.31
C GLY A 79 52.77 -8.98 27.17
N GLN A 80 51.93 -9.85 27.74
CA GLN A 80 50.87 -9.51 28.68
C GLN A 80 51.36 -9.67 30.13
N THR A 81 50.72 -8.96 31.07
CA THR A 81 50.98 -9.16 32.50
C THR A 81 50.45 -10.51 32.98
N TRP A 82 50.90 -10.97 34.15
CA TRP A 82 50.53 -12.29 34.69
C TRP A 82 49.00 -12.48 34.83
N GLU A 83 48.29 -11.43 35.25
CA GLU A 83 46.81 -11.45 35.41
C GLU A 83 46.06 -11.42 34.06
N GLU A 84 46.61 -10.75 33.05
CA GLU A 84 45.99 -10.61 31.72
C GLU A 84 46.29 -11.79 30.79
N ALA A 85 47.36 -12.54 31.10
CA ALA A 85 47.78 -13.67 30.30
C ALA A 85 46.83 -14.88 30.47
N PRO A 86 46.39 -15.51 29.38
CA PRO A 86 45.43 -16.61 29.44
C PRO A 86 45.96 -17.79 30.27
N ASP A 87 45.07 -18.35 31.09
CA ASP A 87 45.37 -19.51 31.92
C ASP A 87 45.37 -20.83 31.13
N ALA A 88 46.01 -21.84 31.72
CA ALA A 88 46.14 -23.16 31.11
C ALA A 88 44.80 -23.90 30.95
N GLU A 89 43.71 -23.42 31.57
CA GLU A 89 42.35 -23.95 31.42
C GLU A 89 41.76 -23.72 30.01
N ALA A 90 42.42 -22.92 29.16
CA ALA A 90 42.12 -22.83 27.73
C ALA A 90 42.30 -24.17 26.98
N GLU A 91 42.93 -25.18 27.59
CA GLU A 91 42.95 -26.57 27.08
C GLU A 91 41.54 -27.20 27.07
N ASP A 92 40.66 -26.86 28.01
CA ASP A 92 39.27 -27.36 28.04
C ASP A 92 38.36 -26.61 27.05
N GLU A 93 38.56 -25.29 26.89
CA GLU A 93 37.87 -24.48 25.86
C GLU A 93 38.17 -25.00 24.44
N ALA A 94 39.37 -25.54 24.21
CA ALA A 94 39.74 -26.14 22.93
C ALA A 94 38.90 -27.40 22.59
N VAL A 95 38.50 -28.19 23.60
CA VAL A 95 37.65 -29.38 23.41
C VAL A 95 36.21 -28.98 23.07
N GLU A 96 35.67 -27.94 23.72
CA GLU A 96 34.37 -27.38 23.34
C GLU A 96 34.39 -26.85 21.89
N LEU A 97 35.46 -26.14 21.50
CA LEU A 97 35.64 -25.62 20.14
C LEU A 97 35.71 -26.72 19.07
N GLU A 98 36.33 -27.87 19.36
CA GLU A 98 36.36 -29.02 18.45
C GLU A 98 34.94 -29.56 18.17
N SER A 99 34.09 -29.64 19.19
CA SER A 99 32.70 -30.08 19.03
C SER A 99 31.87 -29.12 18.16
N VAL A 100 32.05 -27.80 18.34
CA VAL A 100 31.39 -26.76 17.53
C VAL A 100 31.87 -26.80 16.07
N LEU A 101 33.16 -27.09 15.87
CA LEU A 101 33.75 -27.25 14.53
C LEU A 101 33.15 -28.47 13.80
N ASP A 102 33.02 -29.61 14.47
CA ASP A 102 32.43 -30.82 13.90
C ASP A 102 30.96 -30.61 13.52
N ASP A 103 30.16 -29.98 14.38
CA ASP A 103 28.77 -29.62 14.08
C ASP A 103 28.69 -28.69 12.86
N ALA A 104 29.58 -27.70 12.75
CA ALA A 104 29.65 -26.81 11.59
C ALA A 104 30.07 -27.56 10.30
N ILE A 105 31.00 -28.52 10.38
CA ILE A 105 31.42 -29.37 9.25
C ILE A 105 30.24 -30.25 8.78
N VAL A 106 29.51 -30.88 9.70
CA VAL A 106 28.35 -31.70 9.39
C VAL A 106 27.22 -30.86 8.78
N GLU A 107 26.92 -29.71 9.37
CA GLU A 107 25.85 -28.83 8.91
C GLU A 107 26.15 -28.23 7.53
N THR A 108 27.37 -27.74 7.30
CA THR A 108 27.79 -27.21 5.99
C THR A 108 27.83 -28.30 4.92
N THR A 109 28.28 -29.52 5.26
CA THR A 109 28.25 -30.67 4.34
C THR A 109 26.81 -31.06 3.97
N ARG A 110 25.91 -31.10 4.96
CA ARG A 110 24.47 -31.34 4.73
C ARG A 110 23.84 -30.25 3.87
N LYS A 111 24.17 -28.98 4.11
CA LYS A 111 23.73 -27.82 3.29
C LYS A 111 24.21 -27.98 1.85
N ARG A 112 25.52 -28.15 1.61
CA ARG A 112 26.14 -28.36 0.29
C ARG A 112 25.49 -29.51 -0.50
N ARG A 113 25.19 -30.64 0.16
CA ARG A 113 24.53 -31.81 -0.47
C ARG A 113 23.05 -31.58 -0.82
N THR A 114 22.33 -30.83 0.02
CA THR A 114 20.85 -30.80 0.00
C THR A 114 20.28 -29.54 -0.65
N TYR A 115 20.85 -28.37 -0.38
CA TYR A 115 20.28 -27.08 -0.78
C TYR A 115 20.26 -26.88 -2.30
N PRO A 116 21.32 -27.20 -3.08
CA PRO A 116 21.26 -27.10 -4.53
C PRO A 116 20.11 -27.91 -5.15
N LYS A 117 19.83 -29.11 -4.59
CA LYS A 117 18.73 -29.98 -5.04
C LYS A 117 17.35 -29.45 -4.68
N LYS A 118 17.23 -28.66 -3.59
CA LYS A 118 15.99 -27.96 -3.21
C LYS A 118 15.78 -26.67 -4.00
N ILE A 119 16.83 -25.90 -4.24
CA ILE A 119 16.78 -24.60 -4.92
C ILE A 119 16.51 -24.78 -6.42
N LEU A 120 17.14 -25.77 -7.07
CA LEU A 120 17.05 -25.98 -8.52
C LEU A 120 15.60 -26.09 -9.04
N PRO A 121 14.68 -26.89 -8.45
CA PRO A 121 13.27 -26.90 -8.85
C PRO A 121 12.58 -25.53 -8.81
N HIS A 122 12.83 -24.73 -7.77
CA HIS A 122 12.21 -23.41 -7.63
C HIS A 122 12.72 -22.43 -8.70
N VAL A 123 14.03 -22.41 -8.96
CA VAL A 123 14.62 -21.56 -10.01
C VAL A 123 14.14 -21.99 -11.40
N VAL A 124 14.13 -23.29 -11.69
CA VAL A 124 13.60 -23.82 -12.97
C VAL A 124 12.12 -23.49 -13.14
N GLN A 125 11.31 -23.54 -12.08
CA GLN A 125 9.91 -23.16 -12.15
C GLN A 125 9.74 -21.66 -12.38
N GLY A 126 10.52 -20.81 -11.71
CA GLY A 126 10.55 -19.36 -11.92
C GLY A 126 10.85 -19.01 -13.39
N LEU A 127 11.94 -19.53 -13.94
CA LEU A 127 12.34 -19.32 -15.34
C LEU A 127 11.27 -19.84 -16.34
N LYS A 128 10.59 -20.96 -16.04
CA LYS A 128 9.46 -21.44 -16.83
C LYS A 128 8.26 -20.48 -16.79
N THR A 129 7.94 -19.93 -15.61
CA THR A 129 6.85 -18.95 -15.48
C THR A 129 7.17 -17.64 -16.18
N GLU A 130 8.41 -17.17 -16.10
CA GLU A 130 8.90 -15.97 -16.79
C GLU A 130 8.82 -16.14 -18.32
N ARG A 131 9.33 -17.25 -18.86
CA ARG A 131 9.18 -17.58 -20.29
C ARG A 131 7.71 -17.64 -20.73
N LYS A 132 6.82 -18.20 -19.89
CA LYS A 132 5.38 -18.24 -20.18
C LYS A 132 4.76 -16.84 -20.20
N ILE A 133 5.20 -15.95 -19.31
CA ILE A 133 4.79 -14.54 -19.28
C ILE A 133 5.27 -13.81 -20.54
N MET A 134 6.53 -14.00 -20.95
CA MET A 134 7.09 -13.43 -22.18
C MET A 134 6.28 -13.80 -23.42
N GLY A 135 5.85 -15.07 -23.54
CA GLY A 135 5.00 -15.54 -24.64
C GLY A 135 3.62 -14.87 -24.73
N PHE A 136 3.13 -14.20 -23.67
CA PHE A 136 1.92 -13.36 -23.75
C PHE A 136 2.22 -11.96 -24.32
N TYR A 137 3.44 -11.45 -24.18
CA TYR A 137 3.88 -10.19 -24.78
C TYR A 137 4.29 -10.33 -26.25
N GLU A 138 4.67 -11.53 -26.69
CA GLU A 138 5.01 -11.85 -28.10
C GLU A 138 3.81 -11.74 -29.07
N LEU A 139 2.58 -11.59 -28.57
CA LEU A 139 1.41 -11.27 -29.38
C LEU A 139 1.34 -9.76 -29.62
N PRO A 140 1.74 -9.24 -30.80
CA PRO A 140 1.58 -7.82 -31.09
C PRO A 140 0.10 -7.48 -31.09
N ILE A 141 -0.31 -6.61 -30.17
CA ILE A 141 -1.64 -6.00 -30.17
C ILE A 141 -1.72 -5.14 -31.44
N LYS A 142 -2.20 -5.73 -32.53
CA LYS A 142 -2.52 -4.98 -33.75
C LYS A 142 -3.62 -3.99 -33.38
N PRO A 143 -3.40 -2.66 -33.53
CA PRO A 143 -4.48 -1.71 -33.33
C PRO A 143 -5.63 -2.07 -34.28
N ALA A 144 -6.85 -2.08 -33.76
CA ALA A 144 -8.01 -2.31 -34.61
C ALA A 144 -8.24 -1.05 -35.46
N ASP A 145 -8.25 -1.20 -36.79
CA ASP A 145 -8.52 -0.09 -37.71
C ASP A 145 -9.96 0.41 -37.51
N ILE A 146 -10.09 1.55 -36.81
CA ILE A 146 -11.37 2.22 -36.61
C ILE A 146 -11.78 2.87 -37.94
N LYS A 147 -12.68 2.21 -38.67
CA LYS A 147 -13.34 2.83 -39.82
C LYS A 147 -14.38 3.83 -39.33
N TYR A 148 -14.15 5.11 -39.61
CA TYR A 148 -15.15 6.15 -39.40
C TYR A 148 -16.33 5.96 -40.38
N PRO A 149 -17.57 6.30 -39.98
CA PRO A 149 -18.70 6.33 -40.89
C PRO A 149 -18.45 7.36 -42.00
N ASP A 150 -18.91 7.03 -43.21
CA ASP A 150 -18.74 7.89 -44.38
C ASP A 150 -19.45 9.25 -44.18
N PRO A 151 -18.71 10.39 -44.22
CA PRO A 151 -19.32 11.71 -44.06
C PRO A 151 -20.23 12.08 -45.25
N GLU A 152 -19.98 11.55 -46.45
CA GLU A 152 -20.76 11.90 -47.64
C GLU A 152 -22.19 11.35 -47.54
N SER A 153 -22.34 10.11 -47.08
CA SER A 153 -23.64 9.49 -46.74
C SER A 153 -24.45 10.36 -45.77
N ILE A 154 -23.85 10.79 -44.65
CA ILE A 154 -24.51 11.62 -43.63
C ILE A 154 -24.96 12.98 -44.20
N MET A 155 -24.10 13.63 -44.99
CA MET A 155 -24.44 14.90 -45.64
C MET A 155 -25.55 14.73 -46.68
N SER A 156 -25.57 13.61 -47.41
CA SER A 156 -26.57 13.32 -48.43
C SER A 156 -27.98 13.19 -47.85
N ASP A 157 -28.15 12.41 -46.77
CA ASP A 157 -29.44 12.20 -46.09
C ASP A 157 -29.99 13.51 -45.48
N LEU A 158 -29.12 14.28 -44.82
CA LEU A 158 -29.47 15.60 -44.29
C LEU A 158 -29.95 16.54 -45.41
N SER A 159 -29.26 16.55 -46.56
CA SER A 159 -29.62 17.38 -47.72
C SER A 159 -30.93 16.95 -48.38
N ALA A 160 -31.27 15.66 -48.37
CA ALA A 160 -32.50 15.13 -48.92
C ALA A 160 -33.71 15.43 -48.00
N THR A 161 -33.50 15.36 -46.69
CA THR A 161 -34.56 15.53 -45.68
C THR A 161 -34.91 17.01 -45.43
N ALA A 162 -33.91 17.91 -45.39
CA ALA A 162 -34.12 19.32 -45.03
C ALA A 162 -35.18 20.07 -45.89
N PRO A 163 -35.23 19.93 -47.24
CA PRO A 163 -36.26 20.58 -48.06
C PRO A 163 -37.68 20.12 -47.74
N GLY A 164 -37.86 18.87 -47.29
CA GLY A 164 -39.16 18.33 -46.85
C GLY A 164 -39.66 19.04 -45.60
N MET A 165 -38.79 19.14 -44.58
CA MET A 165 -39.09 19.85 -43.34
C MET A 165 -39.39 21.34 -43.57
N VAL A 166 -38.62 22.01 -44.43
CA VAL A 166 -38.86 23.43 -44.78
C VAL A 166 -40.22 23.62 -45.46
N LYS A 167 -40.66 22.70 -46.34
CA LYS A 167 -42.00 22.73 -46.94
C LYS A 167 -43.10 22.56 -45.89
N GLN A 168 -42.95 21.61 -44.97
CA GLN A 168 -43.88 21.39 -43.87
C GLN A 168 -44.01 22.63 -42.96
N ALA A 169 -42.87 23.22 -42.54
CA ALA A 169 -42.86 24.44 -41.72
C ALA A 169 -43.58 25.61 -42.42
N ASN A 170 -43.32 25.81 -43.72
CA ASN A 170 -44.03 26.83 -44.52
C ASN A 170 -45.53 26.55 -44.63
N GLN A 171 -45.95 25.28 -44.72
CA GLN A 171 -47.37 24.92 -44.76
C GLN A 171 -48.06 25.20 -43.42
N VAL A 172 -47.41 24.90 -42.29
CA VAL A 172 -47.90 25.21 -40.94
C VAL A 172 -48.04 26.73 -40.73
N ILE A 173 -47.05 27.52 -41.16
CA ILE A 173 -47.13 28.99 -41.08
C ILE A 173 -48.31 29.53 -41.90
N LYS A 174 -48.60 28.95 -43.07
CA LYS A 174 -49.76 29.32 -43.90
C LYS A 174 -51.09 28.94 -43.23
N SER A 175 -51.22 27.73 -42.68
CA SER A 175 -52.46 27.29 -42.03
C SER A 175 -52.76 28.07 -40.75
N ILE A 176 -51.74 28.41 -39.94
CA ILE A 176 -51.90 29.28 -38.76
C ILE A 176 -52.48 30.64 -39.15
N LYS A 177 -51.97 31.27 -40.23
CA LYS A 177 -52.49 32.56 -40.72
C LYS A 177 -53.95 32.49 -41.19
N VAL A 178 -54.37 31.37 -41.76
CA VAL A 178 -55.79 31.16 -42.15
C VAL A 178 -56.65 30.97 -40.91
N LEU A 179 -56.21 30.13 -39.97
CA LEU A 179 -56.92 29.86 -38.72
C LEU A 179 -57.10 31.13 -37.88
N GLN A 180 -56.06 31.97 -37.80
CA GLN A 180 -56.14 33.27 -37.12
C GLN A 180 -57.26 34.14 -37.69
N LYS A 181 -57.33 34.31 -39.01
CA LYS A 181 -58.41 35.07 -39.67
C LYS A 181 -59.80 34.48 -39.40
N GLN A 182 -59.93 33.16 -39.38
CA GLN A 182 -61.20 32.49 -39.07
C GLN A 182 -61.61 32.74 -37.61
N THR A 183 -60.66 32.72 -36.67
CA THR A 183 -60.92 33.05 -35.26
C THR A 183 -61.27 34.53 -35.08
N GLU A 184 -60.56 35.45 -35.74
CA GLU A 184 -60.87 36.89 -35.73
C GLU A 184 -62.30 37.17 -36.22
N GLY A 185 -62.70 36.61 -37.38
CA GLY A 185 -64.06 36.77 -37.89
C GLY A 185 -65.14 36.11 -37.03
N LEU A 186 -64.85 34.98 -36.38
CA LEU A 186 -65.77 34.34 -35.43
C LEU A 186 -65.91 35.16 -34.14
N CYS A 187 -64.83 35.77 -33.65
CA CYS A 187 -64.86 36.73 -32.55
C CYS A 187 -65.67 37.99 -32.92
N GLU A 188 -65.52 38.51 -34.15
CA GLU A 188 -66.31 39.64 -34.65
C GLU A 188 -67.82 39.31 -34.59
N VAL A 189 -68.24 38.17 -35.15
CA VAL A 189 -69.64 37.70 -35.11
C VAL A 189 -70.15 37.56 -33.67
N LEU A 190 -69.39 36.93 -32.77
CA LEU A 190 -69.78 36.78 -31.35
C LEU A 190 -69.81 38.12 -30.58
N SER A 191 -69.04 39.12 -31.00
CA SER A 191 -69.04 40.46 -30.41
C SER A 191 -70.13 41.39 -30.98
N SER A 192 -70.71 41.02 -32.14
CA SER A 192 -71.79 41.78 -32.77
C SER A 192 -73.08 41.68 -31.96
N LYS A 193 -73.86 42.76 -31.90
CA LYS A 193 -75.18 42.75 -31.27
C LYS A 193 -76.19 42.13 -32.25
N PRO A 194 -77.07 41.21 -31.80
CA PRO A 194 -78.09 40.65 -32.67
C PRO A 194 -79.00 41.76 -33.22
N SER A 195 -79.40 41.64 -34.50
CA SER A 195 -80.28 42.62 -35.12
C SER A 195 -81.66 42.62 -34.45
N PRO A 196 -82.40 43.75 -34.44
CA PRO A 196 -83.73 43.79 -33.84
C PRO A 196 -84.69 42.77 -34.47
N THR A 197 -84.58 42.50 -35.77
CA THR A 197 -85.35 41.45 -36.45
C THR A 197 -84.97 40.03 -36.01
N SER A 198 -83.67 39.75 -35.79
CA SER A 198 -83.21 38.49 -35.22
C SER A 198 -83.71 38.31 -33.78
N MET A 199 -83.69 39.39 -32.98
CA MET A 199 -84.23 39.38 -31.62
C MET A 199 -85.74 39.12 -31.60
N GLU A 200 -86.52 39.74 -32.49
CA GLU A 200 -87.97 39.51 -32.59
C GLU A 200 -88.27 38.04 -32.93
N ILE A 201 -87.60 37.46 -33.93
CA ILE A 201 -87.75 36.04 -34.30
C ILE A 201 -87.32 35.11 -33.14
N HIS A 202 -86.21 35.41 -32.45
CA HIS A 202 -85.84 34.65 -31.24
C HIS A 202 -86.89 34.77 -30.13
N ARG A 203 -87.61 35.89 -30.04
CA ARG A 203 -88.69 36.11 -29.07
C ARG A 203 -89.98 35.40 -29.45
N GLU A 204 -90.30 35.28 -30.74
CA GLU A 204 -91.44 34.49 -31.24
C GLU A 204 -91.19 32.98 -31.13
N VAL A 205 -89.97 32.51 -31.41
CA VAL A 205 -89.63 31.07 -31.46
C VAL A 205 -89.20 30.50 -30.10
N LEU A 206 -88.50 31.30 -29.28
CA LEU A 206 -87.94 30.85 -27.98
C LEU A 206 -88.46 31.65 -26.77
N GLY A 207 -89.37 32.61 -26.97
CA GLY A 207 -89.96 33.39 -25.89
C GLY A 207 -91.09 32.66 -25.14
N PRO A 208 -91.23 32.86 -23.82
CA PRO A 208 -92.29 32.24 -23.03
C PRO A 208 -93.66 32.88 -23.29
N ASN A 209 -94.55 32.15 -23.99
CA ASN A 209 -95.89 32.63 -24.30
C ASN A 209 -96.76 32.72 -23.03
N SER A 210 -97.15 33.93 -22.64
CA SER A 210 -97.70 34.22 -21.31
C SER A 210 -99.22 34.39 -21.30
N GLN A 211 -99.98 33.30 -21.51
CA GLN A 211 -101.40 33.22 -21.08
C GLN A 211 -101.98 31.79 -21.02
N SER A 212 -102.70 31.53 -19.92
CA SER A 212 -103.69 30.46 -19.69
C SER A 212 -103.25 29.01 -19.37
N ASN A 213 -103.05 28.77 -18.06
CA ASN A 213 -103.67 27.71 -17.25
C ASN A 213 -103.44 26.20 -17.56
N ALA A 214 -102.40 25.63 -16.93
CA ALA A 214 -102.34 24.23 -16.46
C ALA A 214 -101.40 24.11 -15.23
N PRO A 215 -101.61 23.14 -14.30
CA PRO A 215 -100.93 23.08 -13.00
C PRO A 215 -99.48 22.52 -13.05
N PRO A 216 -98.66 22.69 -11.99
CA PRO A 216 -97.21 22.60 -12.09
C PRO A 216 -96.63 21.18 -11.98
N ALA A 217 -95.56 20.92 -12.72
CA ALA A 217 -94.63 19.82 -12.47
C ALA A 217 -93.21 20.39 -12.25
N ALA A 218 -92.53 19.90 -11.22
CA ALA A 218 -91.25 20.44 -10.77
C ALA A 218 -90.06 20.00 -11.65
N ASN A 219 -88.95 20.75 -11.52
CA ASN A 219 -87.59 20.42 -11.95
C ASN A 219 -87.35 20.10 -13.44
N ARG A 220 -86.70 21.05 -14.13
CA ARG A 220 -85.25 20.90 -14.39
C ARG A 220 -84.56 22.21 -14.81
N ILE A 221 -83.79 22.77 -13.88
CA ILE A 221 -82.54 23.48 -14.22
C ILE A 221 -81.48 22.41 -14.57
N ALA A 222 -80.45 22.82 -15.32
CA ALA A 222 -79.32 22.03 -15.82
C ALA A 222 -79.61 21.19 -17.08
N GLY A 223 -79.00 21.60 -18.21
CA GLY A 223 -79.13 20.89 -19.49
C GLY A 223 -78.26 21.35 -20.67
N PHE A 224 -77.66 22.55 -20.65
CA PHE A 224 -76.90 23.08 -21.81
C PHE A 224 -75.56 23.76 -21.49
N MET A 225 -74.84 23.28 -20.47
CA MET A 225 -73.42 23.60 -20.26
C MET A 225 -72.61 22.34 -19.96
N LEU A 226 -72.15 21.66 -21.01
CA LEU A 226 -71.10 20.64 -20.93
C LEU A 226 -70.01 21.02 -21.94
N PRO A 227 -68.78 21.34 -21.49
CA PRO A 227 -67.65 21.55 -22.38
C PRO A 227 -67.29 20.24 -23.10
N VAL A 228 -67.07 20.31 -24.41
CA VAL A 228 -66.54 19.20 -25.20
C VAL A 228 -65.12 18.90 -24.71
N LYS A 229 -64.94 17.83 -23.92
CA LYS A 229 -63.62 17.39 -23.49
C LYS A 229 -62.88 16.76 -24.66
N ARG A 230 -61.75 17.37 -25.04
CA ARG A 230 -60.83 16.89 -26.08
C ARG A 230 -60.08 15.66 -25.55
N ALA A 231 -60.36 14.47 -26.10
CA ALA A 231 -59.76 13.21 -25.67
C ALA A 231 -58.70 12.69 -26.65
N VAL A 232 -57.56 13.39 -26.75
CA VAL A 232 -56.34 12.92 -27.44
C VAL A 232 -55.11 13.55 -26.77
N GLU A 233 -54.67 13.03 -25.60
CA GLU A 233 -53.27 13.21 -25.11
C GLU A 233 -52.92 12.26 -23.93
N GLU A 234 -53.03 10.94 -24.10
CA GLU A 234 -52.54 9.98 -23.08
C GLU A 234 -52.07 8.63 -23.68
N THR A 235 -51.24 8.67 -24.73
CA THR A 235 -50.60 7.47 -25.29
C THR A 235 -49.09 7.60 -25.52
N ALA A 236 -48.49 8.76 -25.24
CA ALA A 236 -47.05 9.00 -25.46
C ALA A 236 -46.15 8.62 -24.25
N SER A 237 -46.72 8.34 -23.08
CA SER A 237 -45.97 8.20 -21.82
C SER A 237 -45.75 6.74 -21.36
N ALA A 238 -46.19 5.75 -22.13
CA ALA A 238 -46.18 4.34 -21.74
C ALA A 238 -44.96 3.53 -22.21
N GLU A 239 -44.09 4.09 -23.05
CA GLU A 239 -42.98 3.37 -23.69
C GLU A 239 -41.64 3.60 -22.96
N GLY A 240 -41.63 3.27 -21.67
CA GLY A 240 -40.49 3.44 -20.76
C GLY A 240 -39.51 2.26 -20.76
N TYR A 241 -38.39 2.41 -21.48
CA TYR A 241 -37.07 1.81 -21.24
C TYR A 241 -36.94 0.46 -20.50
N VAL A 242 -36.57 -0.60 -21.23
CA VAL A 242 -36.25 -1.93 -20.68
C VAL A 242 -34.76 -2.04 -20.33
N LEU A 243 -34.44 -2.42 -19.08
CA LEU A 243 -33.07 -2.67 -18.62
C LEU A 243 -32.50 -4.00 -19.15
N PRO A 244 -31.22 -4.06 -19.59
CA PRO A 244 -30.59 -5.30 -20.02
C PRO A 244 -30.26 -6.21 -18.83
N ALA A 245 -30.49 -7.52 -19.00
CA ALA A 245 -30.32 -8.51 -17.95
C ALA A 245 -28.87 -8.66 -17.47
N LYS A 246 -28.70 -8.72 -16.14
CA LYS A 246 -27.42 -8.88 -15.44
C LYS A 246 -26.84 -10.28 -15.70
N LYS A 247 -25.62 -10.39 -16.22
CA LYS A 247 -24.93 -11.68 -16.41
C LYS A 247 -24.73 -12.41 -15.07
N PRO A 248 -24.93 -13.73 -14.98
CA PRO A 248 -24.67 -14.49 -13.76
C PRO A 248 -23.19 -14.54 -13.42
N GLY A 249 -22.89 -14.67 -12.12
CA GLY A 249 -21.56 -14.40 -11.57
C GLY A 249 -20.49 -15.46 -11.82
N ARG A 250 -19.22 -15.03 -11.72
CA ARG A 250 -18.08 -15.94 -11.50
C ARG A 250 -18.35 -16.83 -10.29
N ARG A 251 -18.04 -18.13 -10.40
CA ARG A 251 -17.52 -18.91 -9.26
C ARG A 251 -16.02 -19.13 -9.44
N VAL A 252 -15.35 -19.28 -8.31
CA VAL A 252 -13.93 -19.61 -8.13
C VAL A 252 -13.89 -20.97 -7.44
N GLY A 253 -12.87 -21.79 -7.74
CA GLY A 253 -12.74 -23.18 -7.27
C GLY A 253 -13.50 -24.19 -8.17
N ASP A 254 -13.01 -25.41 -8.38
CA ASP A 254 -11.85 -26.09 -7.79
C ASP A 254 -11.36 -27.21 -8.75
N GLY A 255 -10.08 -27.61 -8.71
CA GLY A 255 -9.50 -28.64 -9.60
C GLY A 255 -8.20 -28.26 -10.31
#